data_AF-A0A316Z050-F1
#
_entry.id   AF-A0A316Z050-F1
#
_cell.length_a   1.000
_cell.length_b   1.000
_cell.length_c   1.000
_cell.angle_alpha   90.00
_cell.angle_beta   90.00
_cell.angle_gamma   90.00
#
_symmetry.space_group_name_H-M   'P 1'
#
loop_
_entity.id
_entity.type
_entity.pdbx_description
1 polymer ?
#
loop_
_entity_poly.entity_id
_entity_poly.type
_entity_poly.pdbx_seq_one_letter_code
_entity_poly.pdbx_strand_id
1 'polypeptide(L)'
;ALGTLVEGVLSRVLREVEALEDISERESEILATVVKSFGPLEELFVDAASGQTAVALFVPSWFKCSYLSEILQGGLVDIDFLWSEAGALVDYEPEELSRLIRALFSDTPKRSKLLEKIA
;
A
#
# COMPACT_ATOMS: atom_id res chain seq x y z
N ALA A 1 -8.43 -15.77 15.21
CA ALA A 1 -7.20 -16.55 14.93
C ALA A 1 -6.72 -16.32 13.50
N LEU A 2 -7.50 -16.67 12.47
CA LEU A 2 -7.10 -16.46 11.07
C LEU A 2 -6.87 -14.98 10.73
N GLY A 3 -7.83 -14.10 11.02
CA GLY A 3 -7.67 -12.65 10.82
C GLY A 3 -6.40 -12.09 11.48
N THR A 4 -6.15 -12.48 12.73
CA THR A 4 -4.94 -12.11 13.47
C THR A 4 -3.65 -12.56 12.78
N LEU A 5 -3.63 -13.77 12.19
CA LEU A 5 -2.47 -14.26 11.45
C LEU A 5 -2.24 -13.45 10.18
N VAL A 6 -3.29 -13.20 9.40
CA VAL A 6 -3.21 -12.41 8.16
C VAL A 6 -2.77 -10.98 8.49
N GLU A 7 -3.35 -10.36 9.52
CA GLU A 7 -2.93 -9.05 10.02
C GLU A 7 -1.46 -9.02 10.44
N GLY A 8 -0.98 -10.05 11.13
CA GLY A 8 0.43 -10.16 11.50
C GLY A 8 1.36 -10.18 10.29
N VAL A 9 0.97 -10.89 9.22
CA VAL A 9 1.74 -10.95 7.97
C VAL A 9 1.69 -9.61 7.24
N LEU A 10 0.50 -9.06 6.96
CA LEU A 10 0.37 -7.83 6.19
C LEU A 10 1.00 -6.63 6.88
N SER A 11 0.78 -6.48 8.20
CA SER A 11 1.41 -5.40 8.96
C SER A 11 2.93 -5.54 9.00
N ARG A 12 3.48 -6.77 9.00
CA ARG A 12 4.93 -6.99 8.89
C ARG A 12 5.43 -6.60 7.51
N VAL A 13 4.77 -7.03 6.44
CA VAL A 13 5.16 -6.66 5.07
C VAL A 13 5.17 -5.14 4.90
N LEU A 14 4.11 -4.45 5.30
CA LEU A 14 4.03 -2.98 5.26
C LEU A 14 5.23 -2.34 5.97
N ARG A 15 5.47 -2.72 7.23
CA ARG A 15 6.59 -2.17 8.02
C ARG A 15 7.96 -2.40 7.37
N GLU A 16 8.20 -3.58 6.83
CA GLU A 16 9.50 -3.89 6.21
C GLU A 16 9.70 -3.13 4.89
N VAL A 17 8.63 -2.97 4.08
CA VAL A 17 8.71 -2.22 2.83
C VAL A 17 8.86 -0.71 3.09
N GLU A 18 8.10 -0.15 4.02
CA GLU A 18 8.19 1.26 4.42
C GLU A 18 9.53 1.64 5.06
N ALA A 19 10.28 0.64 5.56
CA ALA A 19 11.61 0.83 6.14
C ALA A 19 12.73 0.83 5.09
N LEU A 20 12.46 0.49 3.83
CA LEU A 20 13.46 0.54 2.76
C LEU A 20 13.72 2.00 2.37
N GLU A 21 15.00 2.39 2.36
CA GLU A 21 15.40 3.75 2.00
C GLU A 21 15.54 3.97 0.48
N ASP A 22 15.80 2.89 -0.27
CA ASP A 22 15.95 2.86 -1.72
C ASP A 22 15.34 1.58 -2.26
N ILE A 23 14.47 1.69 -3.26
CA ILE A 23 13.77 0.58 -3.91
C ILE A 23 13.95 0.76 -5.41
N SER A 24 14.75 -0.12 -6.02
CA SER A 24 14.89 -0.13 -7.48
C SER A 24 13.58 -0.54 -8.17
N GLU A 25 13.42 -0.17 -9.44
CA GLU A 25 12.25 -0.55 -10.25
C GLU A 25 11.96 -2.05 -10.20
N ARG A 26 13.02 -2.88 -10.36
CA ARG A 26 12.92 -4.34 -10.26
C ARG A 26 12.45 -4.81 -8.88
N GLU A 27 12.96 -4.22 -7.81
CA GLU A 27 12.53 -4.57 -6.45
C GLU A 27 11.07 -4.20 -6.24
N SER A 28 10.66 -3.03 -6.74
CA SER A 28 9.28 -2.56 -6.67
C SER A 28 8.30 -3.51 -7.36
N GLU A 29 8.65 -4.00 -8.56
CA GLU A 29 7.86 -5.00 -9.29
C GLU A 29 7.70 -6.31 -8.52
N ILE A 30 8.79 -6.80 -7.90
CA ILE A 30 8.78 -8.03 -7.11
C ILE A 30 7.95 -7.84 -5.84
N LEU A 31 8.15 -6.74 -5.12
CA LEU A 31 7.39 -6.41 -3.90
C LEU A 31 5.90 -6.29 -4.21
N ALA A 32 5.54 -5.62 -5.31
CA ALA A 32 4.15 -5.52 -5.73
C ALA A 32 3.55 -6.90 -6.06
N THR A 33 4.32 -7.78 -6.69
CA THR A 33 3.90 -9.17 -6.97
C THR A 33 3.64 -9.94 -5.67
N VAL A 34 4.51 -9.80 -4.68
CA VAL A 34 4.33 -10.41 -3.35
C VAL A 34 3.07 -9.87 -2.68
N VAL A 35 2.88 -8.55 -2.65
CA VAL A 35 1.69 -7.92 -2.04
C VAL A 35 0.40 -8.39 -2.74
N LYS A 36 0.37 -8.38 -4.07
CA LYS A 36 -0.80 -8.83 -4.86
C LYS A 36 -1.12 -10.30 -4.64
N SER A 37 -0.13 -11.14 -4.31
CA SER A 37 -0.36 -12.56 -4.00
C SER A 37 -1.21 -12.80 -2.76
N PHE A 38 -1.37 -11.80 -1.89
CA PHE A 38 -2.26 -11.89 -0.72
C PHE A 38 -3.73 -11.66 -1.06
N GLY A 39 -4.06 -11.06 -2.22
CA GLY A 39 -5.44 -10.73 -2.60
C GLY A 39 -6.44 -11.89 -2.45
N PRO A 40 -6.15 -13.13 -2.88
CA PRO A 40 -7.04 -14.28 -2.70
C PRO A 40 -7.39 -14.62 -1.25
N LEU A 41 -6.65 -14.11 -0.25
CA LEU A 41 -7.00 -14.29 1.17
C LEU A 41 -8.29 -13.58 1.56
N GLU A 42 -8.76 -12.60 0.77
CA GLU A 42 -10.03 -11.91 0.98
C GLU A 42 -11.22 -12.88 1.02
N GLU A 43 -11.19 -13.89 0.16
CA GLU A 43 -12.23 -14.92 0.03
C GLU A 43 -12.45 -15.70 1.33
N LEU A 44 -11.46 -15.73 2.22
CA LEU A 44 -11.56 -16.37 3.54
C LEU A 44 -12.46 -15.58 4.52
N PHE A 45 -12.80 -14.34 4.18
CA PHE A 45 -13.57 -13.42 5.01
C PHE A 45 -14.90 -13.00 4.36
N VAL A 46 -15.31 -13.64 3.27
CA VAL A 46 -16.61 -13.41 2.64
C VAL A 46 -17.71 -14.02 3.50
N ASP A 47 -18.68 -13.20 3.89
CA ASP A 47 -19.85 -13.65 4.61
C ASP A 47 -20.77 -14.47 3.68
N ALA A 48 -21.11 -15.69 4.08
CA ALA A 48 -21.87 -16.62 3.24
C ALA A 48 -23.32 -16.19 2.98
N ALA A 49 -23.89 -15.33 3.83
CA ALA A 49 -25.28 -14.89 3.70
C ALA A 49 -25.42 -13.64 2.80
N SER A 50 -24.49 -12.70 2.92
CA SER A 50 -24.48 -11.43 2.18
C SER A 50 -23.61 -11.46 0.92
N GLY A 51 -22.64 -12.37 0.83
CA GLY A 51 -21.64 -12.41 -0.23
C GLY A 51 -20.65 -11.23 -0.17
N GLN A 52 -20.66 -10.45 0.91
CA GLN A 52 -19.77 -9.30 1.07
C GLN A 52 -18.53 -9.70 1.87
N THR A 53 -17.38 -9.13 1.50
CA THR A 53 -16.13 -9.25 2.24
C THR A 53 -16.22 -8.52 3.57
N ALA A 54 -15.87 -9.21 4.65
CA ALA A 54 -15.71 -8.64 5.98
C ALA A 54 -14.22 -8.53 6.38
N VAL A 55 -13.29 -8.69 5.42
CA VAL A 55 -11.84 -8.77 5.69
C VAL A 55 -11.32 -7.60 6.53
N ALA A 56 -11.80 -6.39 6.26
CA ALA A 56 -11.41 -5.18 6.97
C ALA A 56 -11.78 -5.19 8.47
N LEU A 57 -12.80 -5.97 8.87
CA LEU A 57 -13.16 -6.14 10.28
C LEU A 57 -12.16 -7.00 11.04
N PHE A 58 -11.42 -7.86 10.33
CA PHE A 58 -10.51 -8.84 10.92
C PHE A 58 -9.04 -8.55 10.65
N VAL A 59 -8.75 -7.77 9.60
CA VAL A 59 -7.42 -7.45 9.09
C VAL A 59 -7.35 -5.93 8.83
N PRO A 60 -7.12 -5.11 9.87
CA PRO A 60 -7.04 -3.65 9.72
C PRO A 60 -6.04 -3.16 8.67
N SER A 61 -4.94 -3.89 8.46
CA SER A 61 -3.90 -3.54 7.48
C SER A 61 -4.28 -3.86 6.03
N TRP A 62 -5.46 -4.43 5.77
CA TRP A 62 -5.84 -4.97 4.46
C TRP A 62 -5.78 -3.92 3.34
N PHE A 63 -6.54 -2.83 3.46
CA PHE A 63 -6.59 -1.82 2.40
C PHE A 63 -5.29 -1.07 2.23
N LYS A 64 -4.61 -0.71 3.32
CA LYS A 64 -3.26 -0.12 3.28
C LYS A 64 -2.29 -0.99 2.48
N CYS A 65 -2.28 -2.30 2.73
CA CYS A 65 -1.44 -3.25 1.99
C CYS A 65 -1.88 -3.40 0.53
N SER A 66 -3.18 -3.44 0.23
CA SER A 66 -3.67 -3.46 -1.15
C SER A 66 -3.18 -2.25 -1.95
N TYR A 67 -3.26 -1.04 -1.38
CA TYR A 67 -2.75 0.18 -2.01
C TYR A 67 -1.23 0.26 -2.06
N LEU A 68 -0.49 -0.45 -1.19
CA LEU A 68 0.96 -0.57 -1.32
C LEU A 68 1.33 -1.11 -2.70
N SER A 69 0.60 -2.10 -3.22
CA SER A 69 0.89 -2.66 -4.54
C SER A 69 0.65 -1.68 -5.69
N GLU A 70 -0.35 -0.81 -5.56
CA GLU A 70 -0.63 0.26 -6.52
C GLU A 70 0.41 1.38 -6.45
N ILE A 71 0.90 1.72 -5.25
CA ILE A 71 2.00 2.68 -5.06
C ILE A 71 3.32 2.16 -5.65
N LEU A 72 3.65 0.89 -5.42
CA LEU A 72 4.87 0.25 -5.92
C LEU A 72 4.90 0.19 -7.47
N GLN A 73 3.75 0.10 -8.14
CA GLN A 73 3.67 0.00 -9.60
C GLN A 73 3.26 1.31 -10.29
N GLY A 74 2.71 2.26 -9.55
CA GLY A 74 2.22 3.53 -10.09
C GLY A 74 3.32 4.56 -10.29
N GLY A 75 3.12 5.48 -11.22
CA GLY A 75 3.98 6.66 -11.34
C GLY A 75 3.61 7.74 -10.34
N LEU A 76 4.46 8.79 -10.22
CA LEU A 76 4.17 9.96 -9.38
C LEU A 76 2.81 10.62 -9.70
N VAL A 77 2.34 10.55 -10.94
CA VAL A 77 1.03 11.09 -11.35
C VAL A 77 -0.11 10.26 -10.78
N ASP A 78 0.00 8.93 -10.84
CA ASP A 78 -1.01 8.02 -10.32
C ASP A 78 -1.07 8.11 -8.78
N ILE A 79 0.09 8.21 -8.13
CA ILE A 79 0.16 8.42 -6.68
C ILE A 79 -0.46 9.77 -6.28
N ASP A 80 -0.21 10.84 -7.03
CA ASP A 80 -0.83 12.15 -6.78
C ASP A 80 -2.36 12.09 -6.89
N PHE A 81 -2.87 11.39 -7.92
CA PHE A 81 -4.30 11.17 -8.10
C PHE A 81 -4.91 10.36 -6.94
N LEU A 82 -4.27 9.25 -6.55
CA LEU A 82 -4.70 8.39 -5.45
C LEU A 82 -4.75 9.16 -4.11
N TRP A 83 -3.75 10.01 -3.86
CA TRP A 83 -3.70 10.85 -2.66
C TRP A 83 -4.78 11.95 -2.69
N SER A 84 -4.84 12.71 -3.77
CA SER A 84 -5.50 14.03 -3.76
C SER A 84 -6.91 14.04 -4.30
N GLU A 85 -7.15 13.29 -5.38
CA GLU A 85 -8.41 13.31 -6.10
C GLU A 85 -9.30 12.14 -5.67
N ALA A 86 -8.73 10.94 -5.58
CA ALA A 86 -9.45 9.75 -5.17
C ALA A 86 -9.61 9.63 -3.65
N GLY A 87 -8.71 10.26 -2.86
CA GLY A 87 -8.67 10.10 -1.41
C GLY A 87 -8.48 8.65 -0.97
N ALA A 88 -7.84 7.84 -1.82
CA ALA A 88 -7.75 6.39 -1.68
C ALA A 88 -6.67 5.96 -0.69
N LEU A 89 -5.68 6.82 -0.43
CA LEU A 89 -4.55 6.56 0.46
C LEU A 89 -4.81 7.00 1.91
N VAL A 90 -6.07 6.96 2.36
CA VAL A 90 -6.49 7.47 3.68
C VAL A 90 -5.81 6.76 4.87
N ASP A 91 -5.36 5.52 4.68
CA ASP A 91 -4.66 4.74 5.71
C ASP A 91 -3.16 5.06 5.82
N TYR A 92 -2.61 5.91 4.94
CA TYR A 92 -1.22 6.35 4.97
C TYR A 92 -1.10 7.72 5.62
N GLU A 93 -0.23 7.82 6.63
CA GLU A 93 0.18 9.12 7.16
C GLU A 93 1.06 9.85 6.12
N PRO A 94 1.00 11.20 6.06
CA PRO A 94 1.82 12.01 5.16
C PRO A 94 3.31 11.62 5.15
N GLU A 95 3.90 11.38 6.33
CA GLU A 95 5.30 11.02 6.46
C GLU A 95 5.61 9.62 5.93
N GLU A 96 4.68 8.66 6.09
CA GLU A 96 4.84 7.29 5.58
C GLU A 96 4.84 7.29 4.05
N LEU A 97 3.84 7.93 3.44
CA LEU A 97 3.74 8.06 1.99
C LEU A 97 4.95 8.83 1.43
N SER A 98 5.37 9.89 2.10
CA SER A 98 6.53 10.68 1.71
C SER A 98 7.84 9.89 1.79
N ARG A 99 7.98 8.93 2.72
CA ARG A 99 9.14 8.02 2.77
C ARG A 99 9.12 7.05 1.60
N LEU A 100 7.98 6.40 1.33
CA LEU A 100 7.84 5.49 0.19
C LEU A 100 8.13 6.18 -1.15
N ILE A 101 7.62 7.40 -1.36
CA ILE A 101 7.89 8.18 -2.59
C ILE A 101 9.39 8.49 -2.73
N ARG A 102 10.10 8.76 -1.63
CA ARG A 102 11.55 9.00 -1.68
C ARG A 102 12.33 7.71 -1.98
N ALA A 103 11.87 6.57 -1.48
CA ALA A 103 12.48 5.27 -1.74
C ALA A 103 12.27 4.80 -3.18
N LEU A 104 11.12 5.11 -3.79
CA LEU A 104 10.75 4.65 -5.14
C LEU A 104 11.25 5.55 -6.28
N PHE A 105 11.45 6.84 -6.04
CA PHE A 105 11.71 7.81 -7.10
C PHE A 105 12.94 8.67 -6.83
N SER A 106 13.78 8.80 -7.85
CA SER A 106 14.91 9.73 -7.87
C SER A 106 14.47 11.18 -7.64
N ASP A 107 15.42 12.01 -7.18
CA ASP A 107 15.15 13.43 -6.95
C ASP A 107 14.88 14.18 -8.25
N THR A 108 13.64 14.65 -8.38
CA THR A 108 13.16 15.38 -9.55
C THR A 108 12.19 16.48 -9.12
N PRO A 109 12.03 17.56 -9.90
CA PRO A 109 11.06 18.60 -9.59
C PRO A 109 9.62 18.10 -9.45
N LYS A 110 9.26 17.04 -10.19
CA LYS A 110 7.95 16.38 -10.08
C LYS A 110 7.77 15.72 -8.71
N ARG A 111 8.79 14.99 -8.25
CA ARG A 111 8.78 14.35 -6.93
C ARG A 111 8.68 15.39 -5.82
N SER A 112 9.52 16.44 -5.86
CA SER A 112 9.52 17.50 -4.84
C SER A 112 8.17 18.20 -4.73
N LYS A 113 7.54 18.51 -5.88
CA LYS A 113 6.20 19.12 -5.90
C LYS A 113 5.13 18.22 -5.27
N LEU A 114 5.19 16.90 -5.51
CA LEU A 114 4.27 15.96 -4.87
C LEU A 114 4.51 15.88 -3.36
N LEU A 115 5.77 15.81 -2.93
CA LEU A 115 6.12 15.78 -1.51
C LEU A 115 5.68 17.06 -0.77
N GLU A 116 5.80 18.23 -1.39
CA GLU A 116 5.29 19.50 -0.85
C GLU A 116 3.76 19.52 -0.69
N LYS A 117 3.04 18.77 -1.53
CA LYS A 117 1.57 18.67 -1.48
C LYS A 117 1.08 17.69 -0.40
N ILE A 118 1.89 16.68 -0.09
CA ILE A 118 1.59 15.68 0.94
C ILE A 118 1.88 16.24 2.34
N ALA A 119 2.86 17.14 2.46
CA ALA A 119 3.33 17.75 3.72
C ALA A 119 2.28 18.59 4.46
#